data_AF-A0A940VT59-F1
#
_entry.id   AF-A0A940VT59-F1
#
_cell.length_a   1.000
_cell.length_b   1.000
_cell.length_c   1.000
_cell.angle_alpha   90.00
_cell.angle_beta   90.00
_cell.angle_gamma   90.00
#
_symmetry.space_group_name_H-M   'P 1'
#
loop_
_entity.id
_entity.type
_entity.pdbx_description
1 polymer ?
#
loop_
_entity_poly.entity_id
_entity_poly.type
_entity_poly.pdbx_seq_one_letter_code
_entity_poly.pdbx_strand_id
1 'polypeptide(L)' 'SIDMYEVMKAFHDIDFTGPIRPDHGRMIWGEKGRPGYGLYDRALGAVYLTGLWDAIERRRGEK' A
#
# COMPACT_ATOMS: atom_id res chain seq x y z
N SER A 1 -5.31 -0.07 15.38
CA SER A 1 -4.40 -0.24 14.22
C SER A 1 -5.13 -1.09 13.18
N ILE A 2 -4.83 -0.94 11.88
CA ILE A 2 -5.44 -1.72 10.79
C ILE A 2 -4.42 -2.79 10.36
N ASP A 3 -4.87 -4.03 10.17
CA ASP A 3 -4.06 -5.07 9.55
C ASP A 3 -4.11 -4.91 8.02
N MET A 4 -3.06 -4.33 7.45
CA MET A 4 -3.01 -4.07 6.02
C MET A 4 -2.86 -5.33 5.17
N TYR A 5 -2.33 -6.43 5.73
CA TYR A 5 -2.26 -7.69 5.00
C TYR A 5 -3.67 -8.25 4.75
N GLU A 6 -4.52 -8.31 5.78
CA GLU A 6 -5.89 -8.81 5.63
C GLU A 6 -6.76 -7.90 4.76
N VAL A 7 -6.55 -6.58 4.81
CA VAL A 7 -7.23 -5.64 3.90
C VAL A 7 -6.84 -5.91 2.44
N MET A 8 -5.54 -6.00 2.16
CA MET A 8 -5.05 -6.26 0.80
C MET A 8 -5.50 -7.63 0.29
N LYS A 9 -5.50 -8.65 1.16
CA LYS A 9 -5.99 -9.98 0.86
C LYS A 9 -7.48 -9.98 0.53
N ALA A 10 -8.30 -9.25 1.27
CA ALA A 10 -9.73 -9.14 0.98
C ALA A 10 -10.01 -8.53 -0.41
N PHE A 11 -9.23 -7.52 -0.82
CA PHE A 11 -9.31 -6.98 -2.19
C PHE A 11 -8.84 -7.97 -3.24
N HIS A 12 -7.77 -8.72 -2.96
CA HIS A 12 -7.26 -9.75 -3.84
C HIS A 12 -8.26 -10.92 -4.00
N ASP A 13 -8.93 -11.32 -2.93
CA ASP A 13 -9.88 -12.45 -2.94
C ASP A 13 -11.15 -12.18 -3.76
N ILE A 14 -11.44 -10.91 -4.09
CA ILE A 14 -12.54 -10.49 -4.97
C ILE A 14 -12.07 -10.09 -6.37
N ASP A 15 -10.82 -10.42 -6.73
CA ASP A 15 -10.20 -10.07 -8.02
C ASP A 15 -10.31 -8.57 -8.35
N PHE A 16 -10.10 -7.71 -7.35
CA PHE A 16 -10.15 -6.26 -7.55
C PHE A 16 -9.06 -5.80 -8.53
N THR A 17 -9.45 -5.12 -9.59
CA THR A 17 -8.56 -4.62 -10.67
C THR A 17 -8.46 -3.09 -10.73
N GLY A 18 -9.05 -2.39 -9.77
CA GLY A 18 -9.02 -0.94 -9.70
C GLY A 18 -7.73 -0.38 -9.12
N PRO A 19 -7.53 0.95 -9.17
CA PRO A 19 -6.35 1.59 -8.61
C PRO A 19 -6.37 1.60 -7.06
N ILE A 20 -5.23 1.29 -6.45
CA ILE A 20 -4.99 1.40 -5.00
C ILE A 20 -3.89 2.46 -4.77
N ARG A 21 -4.06 3.30 -3.75
CA ARG A 21 -3.07 4.33 -3.38
C ARG A 21 -2.85 4.38 -1.86
N PRO A 22 -1.65 4.77 -1.39
CA PRO A 22 -1.32 4.90 0.05
C PRO A 22 -2.08 6.04 0.77
N ASP A 23 -2.79 6.87 0.01
CA ASP A 23 -3.54 8.05 0.45
C ASP A 23 -2.69 9.14 1.11
N HIS A 24 -2.46 9.03 2.42
CA HIS A 24 -1.73 10.01 3.22
C HIS A 24 -0.44 9.39 3.80
N GLY A 25 0.57 10.22 4.03
CA GLY A 25 1.84 9.83 4.65
C GLY A 25 2.36 10.86 5.65
N ARG A 26 3.32 10.45 6.47
CA ARG A 26 4.04 11.35 7.38
C ARG A 26 4.97 12.26 6.59
N MET A 27 5.21 13.45 7.12
CA MET A 27 6.25 14.34 6.61
C MET A 27 7.61 13.86 7.12
N ILE A 28 8.37 13.15 6.29
CA ILE A 28 9.67 12.57 6.66
C ILE A 28 10.83 13.26 5.92
N TRP A 29 12.06 13.06 6.41
CA TRP A 29 13.30 13.56 5.80
C TRP A 29 13.32 15.06 5.48
N GLY A 30 12.69 15.86 6.34
CA GLY A 30 12.68 17.32 6.21
C GLY A 30 11.82 17.85 5.07
N GLU A 31 10.94 17.03 4.47
CA GLU A 31 10.07 17.49 3.39
C GLU A 31 9.08 18.56 3.85
N LYS A 32 8.73 19.49 2.95
CA LYS A 32 7.76 20.56 3.19
C LYS A 32 6.64 20.46 2.17
N GLY A 33 5.41 20.71 2.58
CA GLY A 33 4.24 20.62 1.71
C GLY A 33 2.93 20.61 2.48
N ARG A 34 1.84 20.26 1.79
CA ARG A 34 0.53 20.08 2.41
C ARG A 34 0.59 18.90 3.39
N PRO A 35 0.11 19.04 4.64
CA PRO A 35 0.10 17.95 5.61
C PRO A 35 -0.52 16.68 5.05
N GLY A 36 0.19 15.56 5.15
CA GLY A 36 -0.28 14.26 4.67
C GLY A 36 0.02 13.97 3.19
N TYR A 37 0.42 14.96 2.41
CA TYR A 37 0.64 14.83 0.96
C TYR A 37 2.11 14.94 0.53
N GLY A 38 3.04 14.82 1.48
CA GLY A 38 4.47 14.68 1.20
C GLY A 38 4.79 13.47 0.32
N LEU A 39 5.91 13.48 -0.40
CA LEU A 39 6.25 12.44 -1.37
C LEU A 39 6.71 11.16 -0.68
N TYR A 40 7.58 11.30 0.32
CA TYR A 40 8.45 10.21 0.73
C TYR A 40 7.71 9.06 1.42
N ASP A 41 6.94 9.35 2.47
CA ASP A 41 6.25 8.30 3.21
C ASP A 41 5.10 7.69 2.40
N ARG A 42 4.48 8.46 1.49
CA ARG A 42 3.50 7.93 0.54
C ARG A 42 4.16 6.96 -0.44
N ALA A 43 5.35 7.27 -0.96
CA ALA A 43 6.07 6.35 -1.83
C ALA A 43 6.43 5.04 -1.09
N LEU A 44 6.86 5.13 0.17
CA LEU A 44 7.09 3.94 1.01
C LEU A 44 5.80 3.12 1.20
N GLY A 45 4.68 3.80 1.47
CA GLY A 45 3.37 3.15 1.57
C GLY A 45 2.97 2.45 0.27
N ALA A 46 3.16 3.07 -0.89
CA ALA A 46 2.85 2.45 -2.18
C ALA A 46 3.65 1.16 -2.40
N VAL A 47 4.97 1.18 -2.16
CA VAL A 47 5.83 -0.01 -2.32
C VAL A 47 5.47 -1.10 -1.30
N TYR A 48 5.10 -0.72 -0.07
CA TYR A 48 4.60 -1.67 0.93
C TYR A 48 3.33 -2.38 0.47
N LEU A 49 2.34 -1.65 -0.07
CA LEU A 49 1.11 -2.24 -0.62
C LEU A 49 1.41 -3.19 -1.78
N THR A 50 2.30 -2.79 -2.71
CA THR A 50 2.75 -3.67 -3.80
C THR A 50 3.40 -4.95 -3.27
N GLY A 51 4.27 -4.85 -2.26
CA GLY A 51 4.91 -6.01 -1.65
C GLY A 51 3.93 -6.96 -0.96
N LEU A 52 2.89 -6.44 -0.31
CA LEU A 52 1.80 -7.26 0.25
C LEU A 52 1.05 -8.00 -0.86
N TRP A 53 0.71 -7.31 -1.95
CA TRP A 53 0.02 -7.89 -3.10
C TRP A 53 0.84 -9.05 -3.70
N ASP A 54 2.12 -8.82 -4.01
CA ASP A 54 3.01 -9.86 -4.53
C ASP A 54 3.15 -11.05 -3.57
N ALA A 55 3.17 -10.81 -2.27
CA ALA A 55 3.23 -11.88 -1.27
C ALA A 55 1.94 -12.71 -1.23
N ILE A 56 0.77 -12.09 -1.42
CA ILE A 56 -0.53 -12.78 -1.49
C ILE A 56 -0.59 -13.66 -2.75
N GLU A 57 -0.21 -13.14 -3.93
CA GLU A 57 -0.16 -13.91 -5.18
C GLU A 57 0.74 -15.15 -5.04
N ARG A 58 1.95 -14.97 -4.50
CA ARG A 58 2.90 -16.09 -4.27
C ARG A 58 2.37 -17.14 -3.29
N ARG A 59 1.64 -16.71 -2.25
CA ARG A 59 1.01 -17.62 -1.28
C ARG A 59 -0.10 -18.45 -1.91
N ARG A 60 -0.81 -17.91 -2.90
CA ARG A 60 -1.87 -18.61 -3.65
C ARG A 60 -1.31 -19.52 -4.76
N GLY A 61 -0.01 -19.46 -5.03
CA GLY A 61 0.62 -20.20 -6.12
C GLY A 61 0.26 -19.64 -7.50
N GLU A 62 -0.11 -18.36 -7.55
CA GLU A 62 -0.56 -17.67 -8.78
C GLU A 62 0.62 -17.01 -9.54
N LYS A 63 1.86 -17.30 -9.14
CA LYS A 63 3.13 -16.94 -9.81
C LYS A 63 4.17 -18.04 -9.68
#